data_AF-A0A7J4E4N6-F1
#
_entry.id   AF-A0A7J4E4N6-F1
#
_cell.length_a   1.000
_cell.length_b   1.000
_cell.length_c   1.000
_cell.angle_alpha   90.00
_cell.angle_beta   90.00
_cell.angle_gamma   90.00
#
_symmetry.space_group_name_H-M   'P 1'
#
loop_
_entity.id
_entity.type
_entity.pdbx_description
1 polymer ?
#
loop_
_entity_poly.entity_id
_entity_poly.type
_entity_poly.pdbx_seq_one_letter_code
_entity_poly.pdbx_strand_id
1 'polypeptide(L)'
;MRWKALNLALIFLLPPFLLPNAICLEETYTFQPCLSNNISIMRNNDYSSIEQPLVVTSGFRTDGGQPSDERGLLKFDISSLPKGYRVKLAKLYLYVLGVFMWDGERWAPIPSLARTIQVHKVTTDWIGWSLTDWSYAAFPDKLWNTPGGDFKPATDAVKSEVPRTWNVWTVTRDVKAWYSGESPNYGWLLKDANEGDPTGYRVEYNNWFYVIGVDYSPKLEVTLTAGSSLPKAYLALAIATPTAVAILAIKIARKK
;
A
#
# COMPACT_ATOMS: atom_id res chain seq x y z
N MET A 1 -77.12 22.01 14.77
CA MET A 1 -77.12 20.86 13.83
C MET A 1 -75.69 20.61 13.37
N ARG A 2 -75.06 19.53 13.84
CA ARG A 2 -73.80 19.02 13.27
C ARG A 2 -73.88 17.50 13.23
N TRP A 3 -73.72 16.95 12.04
CA TRP A 3 -73.84 15.53 11.71
C TRP A 3 -72.67 14.72 12.29
N LYS A 4 -72.97 13.50 12.74
CA LYS A 4 -71.99 12.41 12.89
C LYS A 4 -71.78 11.75 11.53
N ALA A 5 -70.55 11.40 11.19
CA ALA A 5 -70.27 10.30 10.26
C ALA A 5 -69.03 9.54 10.75
N LEU A 6 -69.28 8.27 11.05
CA LEU A 6 -68.34 7.19 11.34
C LEU A 6 -67.55 6.88 10.05
N ASN A 7 -66.28 6.47 10.12
CA ASN A 7 -65.75 5.61 9.06
C ASN A 7 -64.67 4.63 9.51
N LEU A 8 -64.83 3.43 8.96
CA LEU A 8 -64.29 2.13 9.32
C LEU A 8 -62.76 2.01 9.29
N ALA A 9 -62.26 1.18 10.20
CA ALA A 9 -60.91 0.62 10.19
C ALA A 9 -60.71 -0.32 8.98
N LEU A 10 -59.59 -0.15 8.28
CA LEU A 10 -59.09 -1.11 7.31
C LEU A 10 -57.69 -1.55 7.77
N ILE A 11 -57.61 -2.74 8.37
CA ILE A 11 -56.35 -3.36 8.78
C ILE A 11 -55.73 -4.00 7.55
N PHE A 12 -54.74 -3.34 6.95
CA PHE A 12 -53.85 -3.98 5.97
C PHE A 12 -52.78 -4.78 6.73
N LEU A 13 -52.88 -6.11 6.68
CA LEU A 13 -51.80 -7.03 7.03
C LEU A 13 -50.69 -6.88 5.97
N LEU A 14 -49.64 -6.12 6.30
CA LEU A 14 -48.40 -6.10 5.53
C LEU A 14 -47.66 -7.45 5.71
N PRO A 15 -47.08 -8.03 4.63
CA PRO A 15 -46.33 -9.28 4.74
C PRO A 15 -45.05 -9.06 5.56
N PRO A 16 -44.52 -10.12 6.22
CA PRO A 16 -43.28 -10.02 6.97
C PRO A 16 -42.14 -9.61 6.03
N PHE A 17 -41.60 -8.42 6.26
CA PHE A 17 -40.40 -7.92 5.59
C PHE A 17 -39.25 -8.89 5.86
N LEU A 18 -38.74 -9.51 4.79
CA LEU A 18 -37.44 -10.15 4.78
C LEU A 18 -36.41 -9.10 5.19
N LEU A 19 -35.70 -9.35 6.30
CA LEU A 19 -34.55 -8.54 6.69
C LEU A 19 -33.54 -8.53 5.53
N PRO A 20 -33.05 -7.36 5.07
CA PRO A 20 -32.05 -7.33 4.03
C PRO A 20 -30.79 -8.03 4.56
N ASN A 21 -30.25 -8.95 3.75
CA ASN A 21 -28.95 -9.56 3.96
C ASN A 21 -27.94 -8.51 4.44
N ALA A 22 -27.21 -8.83 5.51
CA ALA A 22 -26.19 -7.95 6.08
C ALA A 22 -25.29 -7.42 4.95
N ILE A 23 -25.43 -6.13 4.62
CA ILE A 23 -24.55 -5.47 3.66
C ILE A 23 -23.16 -5.51 4.27
N CYS A 24 -22.28 -6.33 3.69
CA CYS A 24 -20.87 -6.37 4.05
C CYS A 24 -20.25 -5.04 3.60
N LEU A 25 -20.19 -4.07 4.51
CA LEU A 25 -19.58 -2.78 4.23
C LEU A 25 -18.08 -2.96 4.01
N GLU A 26 -17.62 -2.52 2.84
CA GLU A 26 -16.21 -2.47 2.48
C GLU A 26 -15.81 -1.04 2.17
N GLU A 27 -14.69 -0.61 2.73
CA GLU A 27 -14.15 0.73 2.53
C GLU A 27 -12.66 0.63 2.24
N THR A 28 -12.20 1.36 1.22
CA THR A 28 -10.80 1.37 0.80
C THR A 28 -10.14 2.68 1.20
N TYR A 29 -9.00 2.57 1.88
CA TYR A 29 -8.15 3.68 2.30
C TYR A 29 -6.88 3.68 1.46
N THR A 30 -6.45 4.86 1.01
CA THR A 30 -5.23 5.03 0.23
C THR A 30 -4.20 5.80 1.04
N PHE A 31 -2.99 5.25 1.11
CA PHE A 31 -1.85 5.81 1.85
C PHE A 31 -0.72 6.17 0.90
N GLN A 32 -0.05 7.26 1.21
CA GLN A 32 1.21 7.66 0.58
C GLN A 32 2.38 7.25 1.48
N PRO A 33 3.62 7.16 0.96
CA PRO A 33 4.77 6.75 1.74
C PRO A 33 5.05 7.76 2.85
N CYS A 34 5.62 7.31 3.95
CA CYS A 34 5.97 8.19 5.06
C CYS A 34 7.14 9.10 4.65
N LEU A 35 6.88 10.41 4.55
CA LEU A 35 7.89 11.40 4.16
C LEU A 35 9.14 11.43 5.03
N SER A 36 9.01 11.13 6.33
CA SER A 36 10.14 11.11 7.27
C SER A 36 10.99 9.84 7.20
N ASN A 37 10.44 8.72 6.72
CA ASN A 37 11.13 7.42 6.56
C ASN A 37 10.94 6.93 5.11
N ASN A 38 11.27 7.83 4.18
CA ASN A 38 10.92 7.69 2.78
C ASN A 38 11.68 6.56 2.10
N ILE A 39 11.26 6.27 0.86
CA ILE A 39 11.80 5.22 0.02
C ILE A 39 13.33 5.30 -0.03
N SER A 40 14.00 4.33 0.58
CA SER A 40 15.46 4.30 0.70
C SER A 40 16.01 3.23 -0.22
N ILE A 41 17.17 3.49 -0.83
CA ILE A 41 17.86 2.51 -1.67
C ILE A 41 19.12 2.11 -0.94
N MET A 42 19.33 0.82 -0.76
CA MET A 42 20.60 0.27 -0.29
C MET A 42 21.31 -0.37 -1.47
N ARG A 43 22.62 -0.13 -1.59
CA ARG A 43 23.48 -0.82 -2.55
C ARG A 43 24.50 -1.66 -1.83
N ASN A 44 24.75 -2.86 -2.33
CA ASN A 44 25.74 -3.78 -1.75
C ASN A 44 27.15 -3.19 -1.61
N ASN A 45 27.52 -2.23 -2.46
CA ASN A 45 28.83 -1.59 -2.45
C ASN A 45 28.87 -0.18 -1.84
N ASP A 46 27.75 0.32 -1.29
CA ASP A 46 27.67 1.67 -0.71
C ASP A 46 27.62 1.61 0.83
N TYR A 47 28.37 2.52 1.49
CA TYR A 47 28.36 2.74 2.95
C TYR A 47 27.33 3.81 3.39
N SER A 48 26.49 4.25 2.47
CA SER A 48 25.39 5.18 2.72
C SER A 48 24.34 4.96 1.64
N SER A 49 23.06 4.97 1.99
CA SER A 49 22.02 5.14 0.95
C SER A 49 22.27 6.46 0.23
N ILE A 50 22.24 6.43 -1.10
CA ILE A 50 22.07 7.68 -1.81
C ILE A 50 20.59 8.05 -1.77
N GLU A 51 20.31 9.26 -1.35
CA GLU A 51 19.02 9.84 -1.66
C GLU A 51 18.97 10.15 -3.15
N GLN A 52 17.96 9.55 -3.80
CA GLN A 52 17.54 9.80 -5.18
C GLN A 52 18.34 9.01 -6.24
N PRO A 53 17.70 8.25 -7.16
CA PRO A 53 16.30 7.84 -7.24
C PRO A 53 16.12 6.31 -7.44
N LEU A 54 15.02 5.78 -6.89
CA LEU A 54 14.04 4.90 -7.54
C LEU A 54 14.29 3.49 -8.10
N VAL A 55 15.24 2.67 -7.63
CA VAL A 55 15.51 1.44 -8.39
C VAL A 55 15.98 0.21 -7.58
N VAL A 56 15.56 -0.97 -8.05
CA VAL A 56 16.30 -2.24 -7.96
C VAL A 56 17.21 -2.40 -9.19
N THR A 57 18.50 -2.61 -8.99
CA THR A 57 19.51 -2.78 -10.02
C THR A 57 20.37 -3.99 -9.71
N SER A 58 20.79 -4.68 -10.75
CA SER A 58 21.87 -5.66 -10.81
C SER A 58 22.76 -5.19 -11.96
N GLY A 59 24.10 -5.23 -11.93
CA GLY A 59 24.92 -4.97 -13.14
C GLY A 59 26.41 -4.68 -12.97
N PHE A 60 27.14 -4.61 -14.10
CA PHE A 60 28.60 -4.42 -14.21
C PHE A 60 28.96 -2.96 -14.52
N ARG A 61 29.46 -2.19 -13.55
CA ARG A 61 29.91 -0.80 -13.75
C ARG A 61 31.37 -0.78 -14.24
N THR A 62 31.65 -0.24 -15.44
CA THR A 62 33.01 -0.10 -16.00
C THR A 62 33.79 1.12 -15.52
N ASP A 63 33.23 1.98 -14.67
CA ASP A 63 33.99 2.97 -13.89
C ASP A 63 33.99 2.57 -12.40
N GLY A 64 34.75 1.52 -12.03
CA GLY A 64 35.12 1.30 -10.61
C GLY A 64 35.06 -0.12 -10.03
N GLY A 65 34.82 -1.17 -10.82
CA GLY A 65 35.16 -2.56 -10.42
C GLY A 65 34.24 -3.24 -9.38
N GLN A 66 33.05 -2.72 -9.11
CA GLN A 66 32.14 -3.28 -8.09
C GLN A 66 30.71 -3.45 -8.64
N PRO A 67 30.30 -4.66 -9.07
CA PRO A 67 28.88 -4.94 -9.33
C PRO A 67 28.11 -4.88 -8.01
N SER A 68 26.89 -4.31 -8.02
CA SER A 68 26.05 -4.28 -6.82
C SER A 68 24.59 -4.56 -7.10
N ASP A 69 24.00 -5.31 -6.17
CA ASP A 69 22.56 -5.40 -6.02
C ASP A 69 22.07 -4.11 -5.34
N GLU A 70 20.95 -3.57 -5.83
CA GLU A 70 20.18 -2.52 -5.17
C GLU A 70 18.86 -3.08 -4.67
N ARG A 71 18.48 -2.67 -3.46
CA ARG A 71 17.19 -2.99 -2.87
C ARG A 71 16.47 -1.71 -2.49
N GLY A 72 15.15 -1.69 -2.69
CA GLY A 72 14.30 -0.59 -2.24
C GLY A 72 13.72 -0.89 -0.87
N LEU A 73 13.68 0.09 0.02
CA LEU A 73 12.93 0.05 1.27
C LEU A 73 11.81 1.06 1.21
N LEU A 74 10.63 0.73 1.71
CA LEU A 74 9.52 1.68 1.79
C LEU A 74 8.59 1.36 2.97
N LYS A 75 8.09 2.42 3.61
CA LYS A 75 7.21 2.32 4.78
C LYS A 75 6.02 3.25 4.61
N PHE A 76 4.83 2.74 4.95
CA PHE A 76 3.57 3.48 4.92
C PHE A 76 3.01 3.55 6.33
N ASP A 77 2.54 4.72 6.73
CA ASP A 77 1.81 4.87 8.01
C ASP A 77 0.34 4.50 7.80
N ILE A 78 -0.09 3.43 8.45
CA ILE A 78 -1.48 2.92 8.43
C ILE A 78 -2.22 3.18 9.75
N SER A 79 -1.64 4.00 10.64
CA SER A 79 -2.18 4.26 11.98
C SER A 79 -3.57 4.91 11.97
N SER A 80 -3.92 5.61 10.88
CA SER A 80 -5.22 6.24 10.68
C SER A 80 -6.35 5.29 10.26
N LEU A 81 -6.07 4.01 9.98
CA LEU A 81 -7.11 3.02 9.71
C LEU A 81 -8.06 2.89 10.92
N PRO A 82 -9.40 2.92 10.72
CA PRO A 82 -10.35 2.80 11.81
C PRO A 82 -10.21 1.44 12.49
N LYS A 83 -10.41 1.39 13.81
CA LYS A 83 -10.37 0.15 14.60
C LYS A 83 -11.70 -0.61 14.52
N GLY A 84 -11.68 -1.91 14.84
CA GLY A 84 -12.88 -2.76 14.87
C GLY A 84 -13.28 -3.38 13.52
N TYR A 85 -12.47 -3.19 12.49
CA TYR A 85 -12.64 -3.80 11.17
C TYR A 85 -11.65 -4.96 10.98
N ARG A 86 -11.72 -5.61 9.82
CA ARG A 86 -10.73 -6.59 9.37
C ARG A 86 -10.16 -6.12 8.04
N VAL A 87 -8.85 -6.28 7.85
CA VAL A 87 -8.22 -6.06 6.55
C VAL A 87 -8.70 -7.17 5.61
N LYS A 88 -9.44 -6.82 4.56
CA LYS A 88 -9.88 -7.75 3.52
C LYS A 88 -8.80 -7.92 2.47
N LEU A 89 -8.26 -6.81 1.97
CA LEU A 89 -7.30 -6.76 0.87
C LEU A 89 -6.33 -5.59 1.12
N ALA A 90 -5.07 -5.78 0.78
CA ALA A 90 -4.13 -4.68 0.64
C ALA A 90 -3.29 -4.85 -0.63
N LYS A 91 -3.13 -3.75 -1.37
CA LYS A 91 -2.37 -3.69 -2.62
C LYS A 91 -1.35 -2.55 -2.55
N LEU A 92 -0.10 -2.89 -2.80
CA LEU A 92 1.00 -1.93 -2.92
C LEU A 92 1.21 -1.63 -4.41
N TYR A 93 1.30 -0.36 -4.76
CA TYR A 93 1.45 0.12 -6.13
C TYR A 93 2.71 0.97 -6.26
N LEU A 94 3.56 0.62 -7.22
CA LEU A 94 4.68 1.46 -7.65
C LEU A 94 4.59 1.64 -9.16
N TYR A 95 4.77 2.87 -9.64
CA TYR A 95 4.74 3.18 -11.06
C TYR A 95 6.12 2.99 -11.67
N VAL A 96 6.26 2.20 -12.74
CA VAL A 96 7.54 1.98 -13.44
C VAL A 96 7.83 3.19 -14.33
N LEU A 97 8.92 3.92 -14.05
CA LEU A 97 9.43 4.98 -14.92
C LEU A 97 10.12 4.41 -16.16
N GLY A 98 10.97 3.39 -15.96
CA GLY A 98 11.77 2.81 -17.03
C GLY A 98 12.41 1.50 -16.62
N VAL A 99 12.79 0.71 -17.60
CA VAL A 99 13.60 -0.49 -17.40
C VAL A 99 14.82 -0.40 -18.29
N PHE A 100 15.96 -0.88 -17.79
CA PHE A 100 17.23 -0.71 -18.45
C PHE A 100 18.05 -2.00 -18.40
N MET A 101 18.92 -2.14 -19.40
CA MET A 101 19.97 -3.15 -19.46
C MET A 101 21.30 -2.42 -19.60
N TRP A 102 22.33 -2.93 -18.95
CA TRP A 102 23.68 -2.41 -19.13
C TRP A 102 24.23 -2.87 -20.49
N ASP A 103 24.69 -1.92 -21.32
CA ASP A 103 25.23 -2.20 -22.66
C ASP A 103 26.77 -2.28 -22.72
N GLY A 104 27.45 -2.06 -21.60
CA GLY A 104 28.91 -1.95 -21.50
C GLY A 104 29.40 -0.54 -21.20
N GLU A 105 28.60 0.47 -21.52
CA GLU A 105 28.94 1.90 -21.38
C GLU A 105 27.91 2.66 -20.54
N ARG A 106 26.63 2.31 -20.65
CA ARG A 106 25.53 2.99 -19.97
C ARG A 106 24.33 2.08 -19.72
N TRP A 107 23.40 2.59 -18.92
CA TRP A 107 22.06 2.03 -18.79
C TRP A 107 21.23 2.37 -20.03
N ALA A 108 21.07 1.40 -20.94
CA ALA A 108 20.26 1.53 -22.13
C ALA A 108 18.80 1.18 -21.83
N PRO A 109 17.81 2.05 -22.14
CA PRO A 109 16.41 1.74 -21.92
C PRO A 109 15.94 0.62 -22.85
N ILE A 110 15.13 -0.30 -22.32
CA ILE A 110 14.54 -1.41 -23.09
C ILE A 110 13.00 -1.36 -22.98
N PRO A 111 12.26 -1.93 -23.95
CA PRO A 111 10.79 -1.80 -23.98
C PRO A 111 10.09 -2.63 -22.90
N SER A 112 10.71 -3.70 -22.43
CA SER A 112 10.24 -4.54 -21.34
C SER A 112 11.40 -5.34 -20.75
N LEU A 113 11.23 -5.78 -19.51
CA LEU A 113 12.25 -6.53 -18.78
C LEU A 113 11.59 -7.71 -18.04
N ALA A 114 12.01 -8.93 -18.37
CA ALA A 114 11.54 -10.14 -17.71
C ALA A 114 12.37 -10.41 -16.45
N ARG A 115 11.98 -9.76 -15.34
CA ARG A 115 12.60 -9.92 -14.02
C ARG A 115 11.54 -10.10 -12.96
N THR A 116 11.87 -10.86 -11.92
CA THR A 116 10.94 -11.08 -10.82
C THR A 116 11.26 -10.15 -9.66
N ILE A 117 10.48 -9.08 -9.51
CA ILE A 117 10.63 -8.13 -8.41
C ILE A 117 9.73 -8.55 -7.24
N GLN A 118 10.37 -8.93 -6.14
CA GLN A 118 9.74 -9.45 -4.94
C GLN A 118 9.56 -8.36 -3.89
N VAL A 119 8.45 -8.40 -3.15
CA VAL A 119 8.25 -7.61 -1.94
C VAL A 119 8.36 -8.49 -0.70
N HIS A 120 9.14 -8.05 0.29
CA HIS A 120 9.41 -8.79 1.52
C HIS A 120 9.08 -7.95 2.73
N LYS A 121 8.37 -8.52 3.72
CA LYS A 121 8.10 -7.84 4.99
C LYS A 121 9.39 -7.65 5.78
N VAL A 122 9.76 -6.40 6.09
CA VAL A 122 10.94 -6.07 6.90
C VAL A 122 10.68 -6.42 8.37
N THR A 123 11.72 -6.90 9.05
CA THR A 123 11.64 -7.38 10.45
C THR A 123 12.49 -6.61 11.44
N THR A 124 13.37 -5.74 10.94
CA THR A 124 14.20 -4.85 11.74
C THR A 124 13.84 -3.41 11.39
N ASP A 125 13.53 -2.59 12.40
CA ASP A 125 13.25 -1.16 12.17
C ASP A 125 14.49 -0.47 11.59
N TRP A 126 14.25 0.54 10.77
CA TRP A 126 15.28 1.28 10.06
C TRP A 126 14.92 2.75 9.96
N ILE A 127 15.93 3.58 9.76
CA ILE A 127 15.78 5.03 9.61
C ILE A 127 15.86 5.41 8.14
N GLY A 128 15.00 6.31 7.67
CA GLY A 128 15.10 6.78 6.29
C GLY A 128 16.36 7.61 6.01
N TRP A 129 16.40 8.21 4.84
CA TRP A 129 17.49 9.10 4.40
C TRP A 129 18.80 8.33 4.21
N SER A 130 19.91 9.06 4.16
CA SER A 130 21.27 8.55 3.94
C SER A 130 21.86 7.71 5.11
N LEU A 131 21.03 7.29 6.08
CA LEU A 131 21.43 6.58 7.30
C LEU A 131 21.07 5.09 7.30
N THR A 132 20.52 4.56 6.20
CA THR A 132 20.30 3.12 6.02
C THR A 132 21.02 2.65 4.76
N ASP A 133 21.95 1.73 4.91
CA ASP A 133 22.70 1.17 3.79
C ASP A 133 22.63 -0.37 3.82
N TRP A 134 23.50 -1.03 3.05
CA TRP A 134 23.55 -2.48 2.99
C TRP A 134 23.97 -3.13 4.31
N SER A 135 24.84 -2.48 5.08
CA SER A 135 25.32 -2.98 6.38
C SER A 135 24.47 -2.46 7.54
N TYR A 136 24.01 -1.20 7.48
CA TYR A 136 23.33 -0.52 8.58
C TYR A 136 21.84 -0.32 8.33
N ALA A 137 21.03 -0.70 9.33
CA ALA A 137 19.61 -0.32 9.43
C ALA A 137 19.42 1.08 10.01
N ALA A 138 20.41 1.55 10.79
CA ALA A 138 20.52 2.94 11.22
C ALA A 138 21.99 3.24 11.53
N PHE A 139 22.69 3.88 10.61
CA PHE A 139 24.08 4.25 10.79
C PHE A 139 24.23 5.33 11.87
N PRO A 140 25.25 5.27 12.74
CA PRO A 140 26.22 4.16 12.90
C PRO A 140 25.77 3.11 13.93
N ASP A 141 24.60 3.29 14.55
CA ASP A 141 24.23 2.63 15.80
C ASP A 141 23.66 1.22 15.64
N LYS A 142 23.17 0.87 14.44
CA LYS A 142 22.40 -0.35 14.21
C LYS A 142 22.71 -1.01 12.88
N LEU A 143 23.28 -2.21 12.97
CA LEU A 143 23.48 -3.10 11.83
C LEU A 143 22.19 -3.87 11.48
N TRP A 144 22.08 -4.28 10.23
CA TRP A 144 21.23 -5.42 9.87
C TRP A 144 21.82 -6.71 10.45
N ASN A 145 20.98 -7.69 10.80
CA ASN A 145 21.51 -9.01 11.17
C ASN A 145 22.09 -9.73 9.95
N THR A 146 21.46 -9.54 8.78
CA THR A 146 21.97 -9.98 7.48
C THR A 146 22.20 -8.77 6.57
N PRO A 147 23.41 -8.57 6.02
CA PRO A 147 23.66 -7.51 5.05
C PRO A 147 22.64 -7.51 3.90
N GLY A 148 22.15 -6.33 3.56
CA GLY A 148 21.08 -6.09 2.61
C GLY A 148 19.67 -6.18 3.21
N GLY A 149 19.53 -6.31 4.53
CA GLY A 149 18.25 -6.19 5.23
C GLY A 149 17.75 -7.47 5.89
N ASP A 150 16.98 -7.29 6.97
CA ASP A 150 16.32 -8.38 7.68
C ASP A 150 14.85 -8.48 7.28
N PHE A 151 14.48 -9.54 6.55
CA PHE A 151 13.14 -9.66 5.98
C PHE A 151 12.61 -11.10 5.96
N LYS A 152 11.30 -11.24 5.81
CA LYS A 152 10.62 -12.55 5.64
C LYS A 152 10.64 -13.03 4.19
N PRO A 153 10.34 -14.32 3.91
CA PRO A 153 10.12 -14.78 2.54
C PRO A 153 9.11 -13.91 1.78
N ALA A 154 9.25 -13.86 0.45
CA ALA A 154 8.48 -12.98 -0.41
C ALA A 154 6.98 -13.05 -0.08
N THR A 155 6.36 -11.88 0.06
CA THR A 155 4.91 -11.74 0.23
C THR A 155 4.21 -11.86 -1.11
N ASP A 156 4.75 -11.21 -2.13
CA ASP A 156 4.27 -11.30 -3.51
C ASP A 156 5.41 -10.91 -4.47
N ALA A 157 5.19 -11.10 -5.77
CA ALA A 157 6.14 -10.69 -6.80
C ALA A 157 5.47 -10.30 -8.12
N VAL A 158 6.09 -9.36 -8.83
CA VAL A 158 5.81 -9.06 -10.24
C VAL A 158 6.88 -9.73 -11.09
N LYS A 159 6.54 -10.29 -12.25
CA LYS A 159 7.43 -11.12 -13.08
C LYS A 159 7.89 -10.47 -14.39
N SER A 160 7.35 -9.30 -14.69
CA SER A 160 7.66 -8.56 -15.90
C SER A 160 7.48 -7.08 -15.62
N GLU A 161 8.42 -6.30 -16.10
CA GLU A 161 8.52 -4.88 -15.85
C GLU A 161 8.36 -4.16 -17.19
N VAL A 162 7.40 -3.25 -17.25
CA VAL A 162 7.07 -2.49 -18.46
C VAL A 162 7.08 -1.01 -18.11
N PRO A 163 7.87 -0.17 -18.81
CA PRO A 163 7.89 1.26 -18.59
C PRO A 163 6.49 1.87 -18.65
N ARG A 164 6.25 2.89 -17.84
CA ARG A 164 5.02 3.68 -17.80
C ARG A 164 3.77 2.89 -17.39
N THR A 165 3.96 1.82 -16.61
CA THR A 165 2.87 1.00 -16.07
C THR A 165 2.90 0.95 -14.55
N TRP A 166 1.82 0.47 -13.93
CA TRP A 166 1.77 0.21 -12.50
C TRP A 166 2.09 -1.24 -12.20
N ASN A 167 3.09 -1.45 -11.35
CA ASN A 167 3.24 -2.72 -10.65
C ASN A 167 2.34 -2.77 -9.44
N VAL A 168 1.80 -3.96 -9.17
CA VAL A 168 0.88 -4.20 -8.06
C VAL A 168 1.27 -5.48 -7.33
N TRP A 169 1.51 -5.36 -6.03
CA TRP A 169 1.75 -6.50 -5.13
C TRP A 169 0.62 -6.63 -4.13
N THR A 170 0.14 -7.85 -3.90
CA THR A 170 -0.87 -8.19 -2.90
C THR A 170 -0.21 -8.44 -1.55
N VAL A 171 -0.21 -7.42 -0.69
CA VAL A 171 0.48 -7.42 0.61
C VAL A 171 -0.48 -7.61 1.80
N THR A 172 -1.67 -8.16 1.53
CA THR A 172 -2.76 -8.36 2.50
C THR A 172 -2.31 -9.05 3.79
N ARG A 173 -1.47 -10.09 3.69
CA ARG A 173 -0.96 -10.84 4.85
C ARG A 173 -0.19 -9.94 5.81
N ASP A 174 0.68 -9.10 5.27
CA ASP A 174 1.57 -8.27 6.08
C ASP A 174 0.78 -7.14 6.75
N VAL A 175 -0.10 -6.48 6.00
CA VAL A 175 -0.98 -5.42 6.53
C VAL A 175 -1.93 -5.96 7.59
N LYS A 176 -2.43 -7.20 7.46
CA LYS A 176 -3.21 -7.88 8.52
C LYS A 176 -2.40 -8.00 9.82
N ALA A 177 -1.16 -8.45 9.73
CA ALA A 177 -0.30 -8.60 10.90
C ALA A 177 0.00 -7.26 11.59
N TRP A 178 0.22 -6.19 10.81
CA TRP A 178 0.44 -4.85 11.36
C TRP A 178 -0.81 -4.22 11.97
N TYR A 179 -1.93 -4.32 11.27
CA TYR A 179 -3.19 -3.71 11.71
C TYR A 179 -3.74 -4.37 12.99
N SER A 180 -3.54 -5.69 13.13
CA SER A 180 -3.92 -6.44 14.34
C SER A 180 -2.93 -6.31 15.50
N GLY A 181 -1.72 -5.76 15.25
CA GLY A 181 -0.66 -5.66 16.25
C GLY A 181 0.15 -6.94 16.45
N GLU A 182 -0.04 -7.97 15.63
CA GLU A 182 0.77 -9.21 15.64
C GLU A 182 2.25 -8.93 15.29
N SER A 183 2.51 -7.90 14.50
CA SER A 183 3.87 -7.46 14.18
C SER A 183 3.94 -5.93 14.12
N PRO A 184 5.08 -5.33 14.50
CA PRO A 184 5.34 -3.92 14.19
C PRO A 184 5.41 -3.69 12.67
N ASN A 185 5.02 -2.49 12.23
CA ASN A 185 5.14 -2.06 10.84
C ASN A 185 6.53 -1.45 10.59
N TYR A 186 7.40 -2.20 9.92
CA TYR A 186 8.70 -1.73 9.44
C TYR A 186 8.75 -1.58 7.91
N GLY A 187 7.59 -1.67 7.24
CA GLY A 187 7.50 -1.57 5.80
C GLY A 187 7.99 -2.82 5.05
N TRP A 188 8.37 -2.60 3.79
CA TRP A 188 8.79 -3.65 2.87
C TRP A 188 10.16 -3.37 2.30
N LEU A 189 10.79 -4.46 1.84
CA LEU A 189 11.98 -4.47 1.02
C LEU A 189 11.60 -5.01 -0.36
N LEU A 190 11.94 -4.26 -1.42
CA LEU A 190 11.88 -4.68 -2.81
C LEU A 190 13.25 -5.21 -3.23
N LYS A 191 13.28 -6.40 -3.82
CA LYS A 191 14.50 -6.95 -4.41
C LYS A 191 14.21 -7.74 -5.68
N ASP A 192 15.21 -7.82 -6.53
CA ASP A 192 15.20 -8.74 -7.66
C ASP A 192 15.35 -10.18 -7.14
N ALA A 193 14.64 -11.13 -7.74
CA ALA A 193 14.88 -12.56 -7.47
C ALA A 193 16.21 -13.04 -8.05
N ASN A 194 16.74 -12.32 -9.05
CA ASN A 194 17.93 -12.68 -9.81
C ASN A 194 19.12 -11.74 -9.50
N GLU A 195 19.36 -11.46 -8.22
CA GLU A 195 20.54 -10.73 -7.74
C GLU A 195 21.85 -11.38 -8.22
N GLY A 196 22.89 -10.57 -8.45
CA GLY A 196 24.19 -11.00 -8.96
C GLY A 196 24.25 -11.32 -10.45
N ASP A 197 23.27 -10.89 -11.25
CA ASP A 197 23.27 -11.10 -12.71
C ASP A 197 24.35 -10.22 -13.38
N PRO A 198 25.32 -10.83 -14.10
CA PRO A 198 26.43 -10.10 -14.71
C PRO A 198 26.02 -9.23 -15.90
N THR A 199 24.87 -9.50 -16.53
CA THR A 199 24.36 -8.72 -17.66
C THR A 199 23.97 -7.32 -17.23
N GLY A 200 23.40 -7.24 -16.05
CA GLY A 200 22.94 -6.01 -15.45
C GLY A 200 21.59 -5.53 -15.96
N TYR A 201 20.61 -5.51 -15.05
CA TYR A 201 19.25 -5.08 -15.28
C TYR A 201 18.78 -4.14 -14.20
N ARG A 202 17.91 -3.23 -14.60
CA ARG A 202 17.46 -2.14 -13.76
C ARG A 202 15.98 -1.85 -13.96
N VAL A 203 15.25 -1.64 -12.86
CA VAL A 203 13.83 -1.27 -12.89
C VAL A 203 13.61 -0.02 -12.06
N GLU A 204 13.34 1.10 -12.72
CA GLU A 204 13.11 2.36 -12.05
C GLU A 204 11.61 2.56 -11.79
N TYR A 205 11.24 2.79 -10.53
CA TYR A 205 9.88 3.17 -10.13
C TYR A 205 9.75 4.70 -10.04
N ASN A 206 8.59 5.28 -9.72
CA ASN A 206 8.47 6.72 -9.43
C ASN A 206 8.50 6.99 -7.91
N ASN A 207 9.06 8.13 -7.49
CA ASN A 207 9.16 8.56 -6.08
C ASN A 207 8.10 9.62 -5.83
N TRP A 208 7.81 9.83 -4.55
CA TRP A 208 7.16 11.01 -4.04
C TRP A 208 7.83 12.34 -4.48
N PHE A 209 9.16 12.40 -4.66
CA PHE A 209 9.89 13.64 -4.99
C PHE A 209 9.82 14.12 -6.47
N TYR A 210 8.65 13.99 -7.11
CA TYR A 210 8.27 14.77 -8.31
C TYR A 210 9.13 14.61 -9.59
N VAL A 211 9.50 13.40 -10.00
CA VAL A 211 10.08 13.22 -11.36
C VAL A 211 9.01 13.48 -12.44
N ILE A 212 7.80 12.92 -12.26
CA ILE A 212 6.69 13.05 -13.22
C ILE A 212 5.36 13.50 -12.59
N GLY A 213 5.35 13.79 -11.28
CA GLY A 213 4.18 14.27 -10.53
C GLY A 213 3.72 13.32 -9.41
N VAL A 214 2.94 13.86 -8.47
CA VAL A 214 2.47 13.13 -7.27
C VAL A 214 1.50 12.01 -7.58
N ASP A 215 0.78 12.08 -8.69
CA ASP A 215 -0.21 11.07 -9.09
C ASP A 215 0.41 9.70 -9.37
N TYR A 216 1.71 9.67 -9.66
CA TYR A 216 2.49 8.46 -9.89
C TYR A 216 3.30 8.02 -8.67
N SER A 217 3.13 8.66 -7.51
CA SER A 217 3.85 8.28 -6.30
C SER A 217 3.43 6.88 -5.84
N PRO A 218 4.31 6.13 -5.16
CA PRO A 218 3.94 4.84 -4.62
C PRO A 218 2.77 4.95 -3.65
N LYS A 219 1.82 4.03 -3.72
CA LYS A 219 0.63 4.07 -2.87
C LYS A 219 0.30 2.69 -2.32
N LEU A 220 -0.28 2.68 -1.13
CA LEU A 220 -0.85 1.48 -0.51
C LEU A 220 -2.36 1.66 -0.42
N GLU A 221 -3.12 0.75 -1.02
CA GLU A 221 -4.58 0.70 -0.87
C GLU A 221 -4.94 -0.44 0.08
N VAL A 222 -5.74 -0.15 1.11
CA VAL A 222 -6.19 -1.11 2.10
C VAL A 222 -7.71 -1.11 2.15
N THR A 223 -8.32 -2.24 1.76
CA THR A 223 -9.76 -2.46 1.90
C THR A 223 -10.04 -3.11 3.23
N LEU A 224 -10.82 -2.42 4.06
CA LEU A 224 -11.38 -2.94 5.29
C LEU A 224 -12.77 -3.52 5.05
N THR A 225 -13.14 -4.51 5.85
CA THR A 225 -14.49 -5.08 5.91
C THR A 225 -14.95 -5.12 7.37
N ALA A 226 -16.26 -4.97 7.59
CA ALA A 226 -16.84 -5.04 8.92
C ALA A 226 -16.43 -6.36 9.62
N GLY A 227 -16.04 -6.27 10.91
CA GLY A 227 -15.94 -7.44 11.75
C GLY A 227 -17.31 -8.11 11.93
N SER A 228 -17.33 -9.36 12.40
CA SER A 228 -18.56 -10.11 12.72
C SER A 228 -19.48 -9.44 13.76
N SER A 229 -19.03 -8.35 14.39
CA SER A 229 -19.84 -7.41 15.15
C SER A 229 -19.68 -6.01 14.53
N LEU A 230 -20.71 -5.50 13.86
CA LEU A 230 -20.71 -4.12 13.35
C LEU A 230 -20.42 -3.14 14.49
N PRO A 231 -19.57 -2.11 14.29
CA PRO A 231 -19.47 -1.01 15.23
C PRO A 231 -20.86 -0.42 15.51
N LYS A 232 -21.14 -0.10 16.77
CA LYS A 232 -22.46 0.39 17.26
C LYS A 232 -23.02 1.57 16.45
N ALA A 233 -22.15 2.34 15.78
CA ALA A 233 -22.51 3.44 14.88
C ALA A 233 -23.28 2.99 13.61
N TYR A 234 -22.99 1.79 13.06
CA TYR A 234 -23.71 1.25 11.90
C TYR A 234 -25.08 0.68 12.28
N LEU A 235 -25.21 0.13 13.49
CA LEU A 235 -26.51 -0.28 14.04
C LEU A 235 -27.49 0.90 14.17
N ALA A 236 -26.99 2.12 14.43
CA ALA A 236 -27.84 3.31 14.53
C ALA A 236 -28.41 3.76 13.17
N LEU A 237 -27.69 3.56 12.06
CA LEU A 237 -28.18 3.91 10.72
C LEU A 237 -29.18 2.89 10.17
N ALA A 238 -29.01 1.61 10.51
CA ALA A 238 -29.85 0.52 10.01
C ALA A 238 -31.25 0.43 10.65
N ILE A 239 -31.52 1.17 11.74
CA ILE A 239 -32.81 1.16 12.45
C ILE A 239 -33.64 2.43 12.13
N ALA A 240 -33.16 3.31 11.23
CA ALA A 240 -33.95 4.46 10.80
C ALA A 240 -35.10 3.99 9.89
N THR A 241 -36.31 3.95 10.45
CA THR A 241 -37.56 3.64 9.75
C THR A 241 -37.83 4.62 8.60
N PRO A 242 -38.69 4.27 7.60
CA PRO A 242 -38.94 5.10 6.42
C PRO A 242 -39.48 6.51 6.72
N THR A 243 -39.93 6.78 7.94
CA THR A 243 -40.43 8.09 8.37
C THR A 243 -39.32 9.09 8.71
N ALA A 244 -38.08 8.65 8.97
CA ALA A 244 -37.00 9.55 9.38
C ALA A 244 -36.30 10.27 8.21
N VAL A 245 -36.42 9.75 6.98
CA VAL A 245 -35.72 10.32 5.81
C VAL A 245 -36.45 11.55 5.23
N ALA A 246 -37.77 11.68 5.44
CA ALA A 246 -38.55 12.77 4.87
C ALA A 246 -38.46 14.11 5.65
N ILE A 247 -38.08 14.11 6.93
CA ILE A 247 -38.04 15.35 7.75
C ILE A 247 -36.69 16.07 7.62
N LEU A 248 -35.59 15.36 7.32
CA LEU A 248 -34.28 16.01 7.21
C LEU A 248 -34.06 16.69 5.84
N ALA A 249 -34.67 16.19 4.76
CA ALA A 249 -34.57 16.80 3.44
C ALA A 249 -35.30 18.16 3.32
N ILE A 250 -36.40 18.37 4.05
CA ILE A 250 -37.18 19.62 3.99
C ILE A 250 -36.53 20.74 4.84
N LYS A 251 -35.76 20.40 5.89
CA LYS A 251 -35.10 21.40 6.75
C LYS A 251 -33.82 21.98 6.14
N ILE A 252 -33.12 21.23 5.28
CA ILE A 252 -31.90 21.71 4.60
C ILE A 252 -32.25 22.58 3.38
N ALA A 253 -33.39 22.34 2.71
CA ALA A 253 -33.85 23.16 1.59
C ALA A 253 -34.44 24.53 1.97
N ARG A 254 -34.67 24.83 3.27
CA ARG A 254 -35.14 26.14 3.76
C ARG A 254 -34.04 27.01 4.38
N LYS A 255 -32.76 26.62 4.26
CA LYS A 255 -31.60 27.40 4.74
C LYS A 255 -30.65 27.83 3.62
N LYS A 256 -31.17 28.01 2.41
CA LYS A 256 -30.61 28.92 1.41
C LYS A 256 -31.71 29.86 0.95
#